data_AF-A0A9D6RNW2-F1
#
_entry.id   AF-A0A9D6RNW2-F1
#
_cell.length_a   1.000
_cell.length_b   1.000
_cell.length_c   1.000
_cell.angle_alpha   90.00
_cell.angle_beta   90.00
_cell.angle_gamma   90.00
#
_symmetry.space_group_name_H-M   'P 1'
#
loop_
_entity.id
_entity.type
_entity.pdbx_description
1 polymer ?
#
loop_
_entity_poly.entity_id
_entity_poly.type
_entity_poly.pdbx_seq_one_letter_code
_entity_poly.pdbx_strand_id
1 'polypeptide(L)'
;MNKSKTVHPEVRIGHVHLKVADLERALAFYRDVLGFELTQRYGHQAAFLSAGGYHHHIGLNTWESQGGSPPHRGATGLYHVAIVYPTRAELADALRRLIKAGILKWTPKFGPRLKLDFSRTARCEKEQINETKTKTVQR
;
A
#
# COMPACT_ATOMS: atom_id res chain seq x y z
N MET A 1 27.71 27.01 10.77
CA MET A 1 27.05 25.73 10.43
C MET A 1 26.41 25.88 9.05
N ASN A 2 26.91 25.18 8.03
CA ASN A 2 26.25 25.15 6.72
C ASN A 2 24.90 24.47 6.89
N LYS A 3 23.80 25.21 6.64
CA LYS A 3 22.47 24.61 6.57
C LYS A 3 22.50 23.59 5.42
N SER A 4 22.39 22.31 5.76
CA SER A 4 22.19 21.24 4.79
C SER A 4 20.99 21.60 3.92
N LYS A 5 21.12 21.50 2.59
CA LYS A 5 20.01 21.72 1.67
C LYS A 5 18.94 20.67 1.95
N THR A 6 17.78 21.11 2.45
CA THR A 6 16.63 20.24 2.67
C THR A 6 15.97 19.90 1.33
N VAL A 7 15.27 18.77 1.29
CA VAL A 7 14.37 18.45 0.16
C VAL A 7 13.28 19.53 0.04
N HIS A 8 12.80 19.78 -1.18
CA HIS A 8 11.74 20.77 -1.43
C HIS A 8 10.44 20.37 -0.70
N PRO A 9 9.70 21.31 -0.07
CA PRO A 9 8.51 20.99 0.72
C PRO A 9 7.34 20.38 -0.07
N GLU A 10 7.36 20.52 -1.40
CA GLU A 10 6.33 19.93 -2.28
C GLU A 10 6.66 18.50 -2.73
N VAL A 11 7.82 17.94 -2.37
CA VAL A 11 8.14 16.54 -2.69
C VAL A 11 7.12 15.61 -2.06
N ARG A 12 6.57 14.71 -2.87
CA ARG A 12 5.62 13.66 -2.47
C ARG A 12 6.24 12.29 -2.72
N ILE A 13 5.84 11.33 -1.90
CA ILE A 13 6.11 9.92 -2.16
C ILE A 13 5.04 9.44 -3.15
N GLY A 14 5.46 8.87 -4.29
CA GLY A 14 4.55 8.47 -5.36
C GLY A 14 3.88 7.10 -5.13
N HIS A 15 4.65 6.12 -4.64
CA HIS A 15 4.17 4.75 -4.47
C HIS A 15 4.94 3.99 -3.38
N VAL A 16 4.38 2.84 -2.99
CA VAL A 16 5.03 1.85 -2.12
C VAL A 16 4.92 0.44 -2.72
N HIS A 17 5.99 -0.34 -2.65
CA HIS A 17 6.01 -1.75 -3.06
C HIS A 17 6.03 -2.66 -1.82
N LEU A 18 5.11 -3.61 -1.80
CA LEU A 18 4.84 -4.52 -0.71
C LEU A 18 5.03 -5.97 -1.15
N LYS A 19 5.96 -6.68 -0.50
CA LYS A 19 6.11 -8.13 -0.55
C LYS A 19 5.00 -8.81 0.23
N VAL A 20 4.18 -9.61 -0.44
CA VAL A 20 3.02 -10.30 0.11
C VAL A 20 3.17 -11.81 -0.07
N ALA A 21 2.73 -12.58 0.92
CA ALA A 21 2.81 -14.04 0.85
C ALA A 21 1.80 -14.67 -0.13
N ASP A 22 0.71 -13.96 -0.40
CA ASP A 22 -0.39 -14.40 -1.26
C ASP A 22 -0.94 -13.18 -2.00
N LEU A 23 -0.77 -13.16 -3.32
CA LEU A 23 -1.15 -12.05 -4.17
C LEU A 23 -2.67 -11.89 -4.26
N GLU A 24 -3.42 -13.00 -4.35
CA GLU A 24 -4.88 -12.95 -4.48
C GLU A 24 -5.53 -12.50 -3.18
N ARG A 25 -5.02 -12.95 -2.03
CA ARG A 25 -5.46 -12.45 -0.71
C ARG A 25 -5.19 -10.96 -0.57
N ALA A 26 -4.03 -10.49 -1.04
CA ALA A 26 -3.70 -9.07 -0.99
C ALA A 26 -4.59 -8.25 -1.94
N LEU A 27 -4.88 -8.74 -3.15
CA LEU A 27 -5.82 -8.13 -4.07
C LEU A 27 -7.24 -8.07 -3.49
N ALA A 28 -7.72 -9.15 -2.89
CA ALA A 28 -9.02 -9.16 -2.22
C ALA A 28 -9.14 -8.05 -1.17
N PHE A 29 -8.06 -7.77 -0.44
CA PHE A 29 -8.04 -6.67 0.52
C PHE A 29 -7.96 -5.29 -0.16
N TYR A 30 -6.95 -5.03 -0.98
CA TYR A 30 -6.71 -3.67 -1.50
C TYR A 30 -7.71 -3.28 -2.60
N ARG A 31 -8.05 -4.20 -3.50
CA ARG A 31 -9.02 -3.96 -4.58
C ARG A 31 -10.45 -4.08 -4.05
N ASP A 32 -10.82 -5.23 -3.50
CA ASP A 32 -12.23 -5.52 -3.25
C ASP A 32 -12.75 -4.88 -1.94
N VAL A 33 -11.90 -4.78 -0.91
CA VAL A 33 -12.30 -4.16 0.37
C VAL A 33 -11.98 -2.67 0.41
N LEU A 34 -10.74 -2.25 0.10
CA LEU A 34 -10.33 -0.85 0.15
C LEU A 34 -10.70 -0.05 -1.10
N GLY A 35 -11.00 -0.71 -2.22
CA GLY A 35 -11.54 -0.05 -3.42
C GLY A 35 -10.49 0.55 -4.36
N PHE A 36 -9.24 0.09 -4.29
CA PHE A 36 -8.26 0.45 -5.33
C PHE A 36 -8.58 -0.29 -6.64
N GLU A 37 -8.18 0.31 -7.74
CA GLU A 37 -8.30 -0.26 -9.08
C GLU A 37 -7.01 -0.99 -9.44
N LEU A 38 -7.14 -2.16 -10.05
CA LEU A 38 -6.01 -2.89 -10.61
C LEU A 38 -5.57 -2.22 -11.92
N THR A 39 -4.37 -1.66 -11.96
CA THR A 39 -3.84 -0.99 -13.14
C THR A 39 -3.03 -1.94 -14.03
N GLN A 40 -2.27 -2.85 -13.42
CA GLN A 40 -1.43 -3.80 -14.14
C GLN A 40 -1.21 -5.09 -13.33
N ARG A 41 -1.00 -6.21 -14.02
CA ARG A 41 -0.53 -7.47 -13.43
C ARG A 41 0.71 -7.96 -14.16
N TYR A 42 1.58 -8.62 -13.40
CA TYR A 42 2.69 -9.41 -13.93
C TYR A 42 2.46 -10.88 -13.57
N GLY A 43 1.69 -11.55 -14.44
CA GLY A 43 1.23 -12.92 -14.22
C GLY A 43 0.61 -13.11 -12.83
N HIS A 44 1.11 -14.10 -12.11
CA HIS A 44 0.68 -14.44 -10.75
C HIS A 44 1.63 -13.90 -9.66
N GLN A 45 2.68 -13.16 -10.06
CA GLN A 45 3.75 -12.77 -9.13
C GLN A 45 3.64 -11.34 -8.63
N ALA A 46 3.08 -10.42 -9.41
CA ALA A 46 2.88 -9.03 -9.00
C ALA A 46 1.61 -8.39 -9.55
N ALA A 47 1.13 -7.36 -8.84
CA ALA A 47 0.00 -6.55 -9.22
C ALA A 47 0.19 -5.09 -8.77
N PHE A 48 -0.32 -4.15 -9.55
CA PHE A 48 -0.21 -2.72 -9.32
C PHE A 48 -1.60 -2.11 -9.18
N LEU A 49 -1.77 -1.26 -8.18
CA LEU A 49 -3.07 -0.75 -7.75
C LEU A 49 -3.03 0.78 -7.64
N SER A 50 -4.10 1.44 -8.08
CA SER A 50 -4.22 2.90 -8.02
C SER A 50 -5.66 3.36 -7.77
N ALA A 51 -5.85 4.67 -7.72
CA ALA A 51 -7.15 5.32 -7.70
C ALA A 51 -7.07 6.59 -8.55
N GLY A 52 -8.14 6.95 -9.25
CA GLY A 52 -8.19 8.20 -10.03
C GLY A 52 -7.26 8.24 -11.24
N GLY A 53 -6.94 7.08 -11.84
CA GLY A 53 -6.14 7.00 -13.08
C GLY A 53 -4.63 7.20 -12.92
N TYR A 54 -4.10 7.26 -11.68
CA TYR A 54 -2.65 7.28 -11.45
C TYR A 54 -1.98 5.96 -11.85
N HIS A 55 -0.69 5.98 -12.22
CA HIS A 55 0.02 4.79 -12.71
C HIS A 55 0.02 3.64 -11.70
N HIS A 56 0.40 3.90 -10.45
CA HIS A 56 0.13 3.05 -9.28
C HIS A 56 0.48 3.76 -7.99
N HIS A 57 -0.29 3.54 -6.93
CA HIS A 57 0.04 3.93 -5.55
C HIS A 57 0.68 2.76 -4.79
N ILE A 58 0.24 1.52 -5.08
CA ILE A 58 0.67 0.31 -4.37
C ILE A 58 1.09 -0.73 -5.39
N GLY A 59 2.33 -1.19 -5.29
CA GLY A 59 2.80 -2.42 -5.92
C GLY A 59 2.75 -3.57 -4.92
N LEU A 60 2.22 -4.71 -5.33
CA LEU A 60 2.18 -5.96 -4.56
C LEU A 60 3.01 -7.00 -5.31
N ASN A 61 3.95 -7.66 -4.67
CA ASN A 61 4.71 -8.74 -5.29
C ASN A 61 4.89 -9.92 -4.31
N THR A 62 5.10 -11.11 -4.85
CA THR A 62 5.34 -12.35 -4.08
C THR A 62 6.81 -12.75 -4.07
N TRP A 63 7.69 -11.92 -4.65
CA TRP A 63 9.11 -12.19 -4.74
C TRP A 63 9.69 -12.38 -3.34
N GLU A 64 10.41 -13.50 -3.16
CA GLU A 64 11.02 -13.90 -1.89
C GLU A 64 10.05 -14.04 -0.69
N SER A 65 8.74 -14.06 -0.95
CA SER A 65 7.72 -14.05 0.10
C SER A 65 6.54 -14.99 -0.16
N GLN A 66 6.42 -15.58 -1.35
CA GLN A 66 5.34 -16.51 -1.71
C GLN A 66 5.21 -17.64 -0.69
N GLY A 67 4.02 -17.82 -0.12
CA GLY A 67 3.75 -18.81 0.92
C GLY A 67 4.50 -18.60 2.25
N GLY A 68 5.22 -17.49 2.37
CA GLY A 68 6.05 -17.18 3.52
C GLY A 68 5.24 -16.81 4.77
N SER A 69 5.87 -16.99 5.92
CA SER A 69 5.32 -16.54 7.20
C SER A 69 5.57 -15.04 7.45
N PRO A 70 4.74 -14.38 8.28
CA PRO A 70 5.01 -13.01 8.71
C PRO A 70 6.41 -12.88 9.32
N PRO A 71 7.08 -11.73 9.17
CA PRO A 71 8.38 -11.50 9.78
C PRO A 71 8.32 -11.65 11.31
N HIS A 72 9.42 -12.09 11.91
CA HIS A 72 9.55 -12.17 13.37
C HIS A 72 9.31 -10.80 14.02
N ARG A 73 8.78 -10.79 15.26
CA ARG A 73 8.64 -9.55 16.03
C ARG A 73 10.00 -8.86 16.17
N GLY A 74 10.05 -7.55 15.94
CA GLY A 74 11.27 -6.76 16.00
C GLY A 74 12.15 -6.83 14.75
N ALA A 75 11.75 -7.56 13.71
CA ALA A 75 12.43 -7.51 12.43
C ALA A 75 12.36 -6.10 11.81
N THR A 76 13.42 -5.71 11.10
CA THR A 76 13.45 -4.47 10.34
C THR A 76 12.48 -4.54 9.16
N GLY A 77 11.74 -3.47 8.95
CA GLY A 77 10.79 -3.34 7.84
C GLY A 77 10.08 -2.00 7.88
N LEU A 78 9.21 -1.75 6.90
CA LEU A 78 8.30 -0.61 6.95
C LEU A 78 7.38 -0.74 8.16
N TYR A 79 7.34 0.32 8.96
CA TYR A 79 6.52 0.35 10.17
C TYR A 79 5.04 0.57 9.86
N HIS A 80 4.70 1.57 9.03
CA HIS A 80 3.34 1.77 8.52
C HIS A 80 3.34 2.61 7.23
N VAL A 81 2.27 2.45 6.44
CA VAL A 81 1.83 3.40 5.41
C VAL A 81 0.38 3.76 5.74
N ALA A 82 0.01 5.03 5.52
CA ALA A 82 -1.33 5.52 5.76
C ALA A 82 -1.97 5.98 4.45
N ILE A 83 -3.23 5.61 4.24
CA ILE A 83 -4.08 6.14 3.18
C ILE A 83 -4.87 7.30 3.76
N VAL A 84 -4.71 8.49 3.19
CA VAL A 84 -5.37 9.71 3.66
C VAL A 84 -6.60 9.96 2.80
N TYR A 85 -7.76 10.05 3.44
CA TYR A 85 -9.02 10.37 2.77
C TYR A 85 -9.29 11.88 2.84
N PRO A 86 -9.81 12.50 1.77
CA PRO A 86 -10.13 13.94 1.76
C PRO A 86 -11.16 14.33 2.83
N THR A 87 -12.13 13.44 3.10
CA THR A 87 -13.21 13.71 4.06
C THR A 87 -13.42 12.59 5.08
N ARG A 88 -14.04 12.96 6.20
CA ARG A 88 -14.48 11.99 7.23
C ARG A 88 -15.55 11.02 6.70
N ALA A 89 -16.37 11.45 5.74
CA ALA A 89 -17.41 10.62 5.15
C ALA A 89 -16.81 9.48 4.31
N GLU A 90 -15.80 9.79 3.49
CA GLU A 90 -15.09 8.78 2.69
C GLU A 90 -14.30 7.80 3.57
N LEU A 91 -13.66 8.31 4.64
CA LEU A 91 -13.05 7.44 5.64
C LEU A 91 -14.08 6.52 6.31
N ALA A 92 -15.27 7.04 6.65
CA ALA A 92 -16.34 6.25 7.25
C ALA A 92 -16.87 5.19 6.29
N ASP A 93 -16.94 5.46 4.99
CA ASP A 93 -17.28 4.46 3.99
C ASP A 93 -16.24 3.33 3.93
N ALA A 94 -14.96 3.66 3.85
CA ALA A 94 -13.88 2.67 3.89
C ALA A 94 -13.92 1.82 5.17
N LEU A 95 -14.19 2.45 6.32
CA LEU A 95 -14.36 1.77 7.60
C LEU A 95 -15.54 0.77 7.57
N ARG A 96 -16.69 1.16 7.00
CA ARG A 96 -17.86 0.26 6.87
C ARG A 96 -17.52 -0.96 6.04
N ARG A 97 -16.81 -0.81 4.91
CA ARG A 97 -16.36 -1.93 4.07
C ARG A 97 -15.44 -2.88 4.83
N LEU A 98 -14.49 -2.34 5.61
CA LEU A 98 -13.60 -3.15 6.45
C LEU A 98 -14.35 -3.94 7.54
N ILE A 99 -15.38 -3.36 8.16
CA ILE A 99 -16.23 -4.04 9.14
C ILE A 99 -17.05 -5.13 8.46
N LYS A 100 -17.69 -4.83 7.33
CA LYS A 100 -18.49 -5.78 6.56
C LYS A 100 -17.67 -6.98 6.08
N ALA A 101 -16.41 -6.75 5.71
CA ALA A 101 -15.47 -7.80 5.32
C ALA A 101 -14.88 -8.59 6.52
N GLY A 102 -15.25 -8.24 7.76
CA GLY A 102 -14.76 -8.92 8.96
C GLY A 102 -13.29 -8.66 9.31
N ILE A 103 -12.64 -7.71 8.62
CA ILE A 103 -11.24 -7.34 8.85
C ILE A 103 -11.09 -6.58 10.16
N LEU A 104 -12.02 -5.67 10.42
CA LEU A 104 -12.11 -4.95 11.69
C LEU A 104 -13.18 -5.58 12.57
N LYS A 105 -12.73 -6.21 13.65
CA LYS A 105 -13.62 -6.65 14.73
C LYS A 105 -13.90 -5.48 15.64
N TRP A 106 -15.11 -4.94 15.57
CA TRP A 106 -15.59 -4.03 16.60
C TRP A 106 -15.68 -4.81 17.91
N THR A 107 -14.90 -4.40 18.92
CA THR A 107 -14.99 -4.96 20.27
C THR A 107 -15.51 -3.87 21.21
N PRO A 108 -16.66 -4.07 21.88
CA PRO A 108 -17.28 -3.03 22.72
C PRO A 108 -16.47 -2.63 23.96
N LYS A 109 -15.31 -3.24 24.24
CA LYS A 109 -14.55 -3.05 25.49
C LYS A 109 -13.52 -1.91 25.48
N PHE A 110 -13.25 -1.29 24.34
CA PHE A 110 -12.29 -0.19 24.25
C PHE A 110 -12.88 0.97 23.44
N GLY A 111 -12.79 2.19 23.99
CA GLY A 111 -13.25 3.43 23.34
C GLY A 111 -12.57 3.70 21.97
N PRO A 112 -12.84 4.86 21.33
CA PRO A 112 -12.77 5.06 19.88
C PRO A 112 -11.36 5.18 19.28
N ARG A 113 -10.45 4.24 19.59
CA ARG A 113 -9.10 4.19 19.01
C ARG A 113 -8.98 3.04 18.03
N LEU A 114 -9.11 3.36 16.75
CA LEU A 114 -8.81 2.45 15.65
C LEU A 114 -7.29 2.45 15.42
N LYS A 115 -6.61 1.35 15.76
CA LYS A 115 -5.26 1.06 15.26
C LYS A 115 -5.39 0.05 14.13
N LEU A 116 -5.20 0.50 12.90
CA LEU A 116 -5.03 -0.37 11.75
C LEU A 116 -3.58 -0.88 11.77
N ASP A 117 -3.40 -2.13 12.15
CA ASP A 117 -2.08 -2.77 12.12
C ASP A 117 -1.88 -3.46 10.75
N PHE A 118 -1.28 -2.73 9.82
CA PHE A 118 -0.93 -3.21 8.48
C PHE A 118 0.29 -4.18 8.49
N SER A 119 0.91 -4.45 9.64
CA SER A 119 2.16 -5.24 9.72
C SER A 119 2.01 -6.74 9.48
N ARG A 120 0.78 -7.27 9.37
CA ARG A 120 0.54 -8.71 9.17
C ARG A 120 0.49 -9.17 7.71
N THR A 121 0.52 -8.25 6.75
CA THR A 121 0.29 -8.60 5.34
C THR A 121 1.41 -8.22 4.38
N ALA A 122 2.41 -7.43 4.78
CA ALA A 122 3.45 -7.00 3.84
C ALA A 122 4.81 -6.62 4.46
N ARG A 123 5.90 -6.89 3.72
CA ARG A 123 7.22 -6.24 3.89
C ARG A 123 7.38 -5.16 2.81
N CYS A 124 8.06 -4.05 3.09
CA CYS A 124 8.30 -2.99 2.10
C CYS A 124 9.67 -3.11 1.46
N GLU A 125 9.76 -2.86 0.17
CA GLU A 125 11.02 -2.65 -0.53
C GLU A 125 11.33 -1.17 -0.70
N LYS A 126 12.63 -0.86 -0.74
CA LYS A 126 13.14 0.33 -1.42
C LYS A 126 13.51 -0.12 -2.83
N GLU A 127 12.61 0.04 -3.79
CA GLU A 127 12.94 -0.19 -5.19
C GLU A 127 13.04 1.16 -5.90
N GLN A 128 14.22 1.43 -6.44
CA GLN A 128 14.56 2.66 -7.14
C GLN A 128 14.04 2.50 -8.58
N ILE A 129 12.84 3.00 -8.86
CA ILE A 129 12.30 2.99 -10.21
C ILE A 129 13.16 3.92 -11.07
N ASN A 130 13.99 3.33 -11.94
CA ASN A 130 14.55 4.04 -13.08
C ASN A 130 13.41 4.33 -14.06
N GLU A 131 12.85 5.54 -14.00
CA GLU A 131 11.98 6.07 -15.05
C GLU A 131 12.81 6.23 -16.34
N THR A 132 12.83 5.21 -17.17
CA THR A 132 13.26 5.33 -18.56
C THR A 132 12.22 6.18 -19.28
N LYS A 133 12.50 7.47 -19.42
CA LYS A 133 11.75 8.39 -20.28
C LYS A 133 11.71 7.81 -21.70
N THR A 134 10.55 7.33 -22.13
CA THR A 134 10.22 7.18 -23.54
C THR A 134 10.14 8.59 -24.13
N LYS A 135 11.24 9.08 -24.69
CA LYS A 135 11.22 10.23 -25.59
C LYS A 135 10.63 9.77 -26.91
N THR A 136 9.47 10.32 -27.24
CA THR A 136 8.94 10.42 -28.60
C THR A 136 10.05 10.83 -29.56
N VAL A 137 10.36 9.97 -30.53
CA VAL A 137 11.10 10.37 -31.73
C VAL A 137 10.10 11.04 -32.65
N GLN A 138 10.12 12.37 -32.69
CA GLN A 138 9.71 13.12 -33.86
C GLN A 138 10.99 13.53 -34.59
N ARG A 139 11.24 12.88 -35.72
CA ARG A 139 11.72 13.45 -36.98
C ARG A 139 11.60 12.40 -38.07
#